data_AF-A0A0S3CWW3-F1
#
_entry.id   AF-A0A0S3CWW3-F1
#
_cell.length_a   1.000
_cell.length_b   1.000
_cell.length_c   1.000
_cell.angle_alpha   90.00
_cell.angle_beta   90.00
_cell.angle_gamma   90.00
#
_symmetry.space_group_name_H-M   'P 1'
#
loop_
_entity.id
_entity.type
_entity.pdbx_description
1 polymer ?
#
loop_
_entity_poly.entity_id
_entity_poly.type
_entity_poly.pdbx_seq_one_letter_code
_entity_poly.pdbx_strand_id
1 'polypeptide(L)' 'PVVLRLNENKWWVSLADSDVILFAKGLAIGNKFDVKIFEPDVDIMAI' A
#
# COMPACT_ATOMS: atom_id res chain seq x y z
N PRO A 1 6.39 10.77 3.30
CA PRO A 1 5.78 9.69 2.48
C PRO A 1 6.90 8.99 1.69
N VAL A 2 7.02 7.67 1.82
CA VAL A 2 8.06 6.87 1.15
C VAL A 2 7.41 5.69 0.43
N VAL A 3 7.77 5.46 -0.82
CA VAL A 3 7.36 4.27 -1.58
C VAL A 3 8.57 3.39 -1.79
N LEU A 4 8.50 2.15 -1.31
CA LEU A 4 9.55 1.15 -1.48
C LEU A 4 9.08 0.08 -2.46
N ARG A 5 9.85 -0.10 -3.54
CA ARG A 5 9.62 -1.19 -4.48
C ARG A 5 10.39 -2.43 -4.00
N LEU A 6 9.67 -3.41 -3.45
CA LEU A 6 10.27 -4.66 -2.96
C LEU A 6 10.63 -5.61 -4.11
N ASN A 7 9.80 -5.66 -5.15
CA ASN A 7 10.08 -6.32 -6.43
C ASN A 7 9.21 -5.70 -7.53
N GLU A 8 9.15 -6.31 -8.72
CA GLU A 8 8.37 -5.78 -9.85
C GLU A 8 6.87 -5.61 -9.55
N ASN A 9 6.28 -6.48 -8.73
CA ASN A 9 4.84 -6.56 -8.48
C ASN A 9 4.45 -6.31 -7.01
N LYS A 10 5.39 -5.88 -6.16
CA LYS A 10 5.15 -5.67 -4.73
C LYS A 10 5.79 -4.39 -4.25
N TRP A 11 4.96 -3.48 -3.76
CA TRP A 11 5.39 -2.18 -3.23
C TRP A 11 4.89 -1.99 -1.80
N TRP A 12 5.67 -1.29 -1.00
CA TRP A 12 5.28 -0.76 0.31
C TRP A 12 5.13 0.75 0.21
N VAL A 13 4.08 1.27 0.81
CA VAL A 13 3.76 2.69 0.78
C VAL A 13 3.68 3.14 2.24
N SER A 14 4.75 3.77 2.73
CA SER A 14 4.87 4.30 4.09
C SER A 14 4.34 5.73 4.13
N LEU A 15 3.23 5.90 4.82
CA LEU A 15 2.47 7.13 4.93
C LEU A 15 2.09 7.37 6.39
N ALA A 16 1.87 8.63 6.75
CA ALA A 16 1.44 8.99 8.08
C ALA A 16 -0.07 8.74 8.32
N ASP A 17 -0.83 8.54 7.25
CA ASP A 17 -2.29 8.45 7.30
C ASP A 17 -2.77 7.19 6.56
N SER A 18 -3.72 6.49 7.18
CA SER A 18 -4.37 5.30 6.66
C SER A 18 -5.30 5.57 5.47
N ASP A 19 -5.77 6.81 5.26
CA ASP A 19 -6.77 7.13 4.24
C ASP A 19 -6.36 6.78 2.80
N VAL A 20 -5.05 6.69 2.55
CA VAL A 20 -4.54 6.31 1.23
C VAL A 20 -4.89 4.86 0.86
N ILE A 21 -5.14 3.97 1.83
CA ILE A 21 -5.61 2.61 1.53
C ILE A 21 -6.99 2.63 0.87
N LEU A 22 -7.89 3.50 1.32
CA LEU A 22 -9.23 3.64 0.78
C LEU A 22 -9.19 4.23 -0.64
N PHE A 23 -8.36 5.25 -0.84
CA PHE A 23 -8.11 5.83 -2.15
C PHE A 23 -7.56 4.80 -3.15
N ALA A 24 -6.53 4.04 -2.75
CA ALA A 24 -5.93 3.01 -3.59
C ALA A 24 -6.92 1.88 -3.93
N LYS A 25 -7.73 1.43 -2.96
CA LYS A 25 -8.81 0.46 -3.20
C LYS A 25 -9.85 0.99 -4.18
N GLY A 26 -10.26 2.27 -4.05
CA GLY A 26 -11.18 2.91 -4.98
C GLY A 26 -10.65 2.92 -6.42
N LEU A 27 -9.37 3.27 -6.60
CA LEU A 27 -8.72 3.22 -7.91
C LEU A 27 -8.65 1.82 -8.49
N ALA A 28 -8.30 0.82 -7.68
CA ALA A 28 -8.20 -0.57 -8.11
C ALA A 28 -9.56 -1.11 -8.58
N ILE A 29 -10.63 -0.84 -7.84
CA ILE A 29 -12.00 -1.25 -8.20
C ILE A 29 -12.46 -0.49 -9.44
N GLY A 30 -12.29 0.84 -9.47
CA GLY A 30 -12.76 1.69 -10.57
C GLY A 30 -12.10 1.41 -11.91
N ASN A 31 -10.82 1.02 -11.90
CA ASN A 31 -10.05 0.70 -13.11
C ASN A 31 -9.90 -0.81 -13.36
N LYS A 32 -10.49 -1.67 -12.52
CA LYS A 32 -10.38 -3.13 -12.59
C LYS A 32 -8.92 -3.61 -12.60
N PHE A 33 -8.08 -3.02 -11.76
CA PHE A 33 -6.70 -3.48 -11.59
C PHE A 33 -6.66 -4.83 -10.86
N ASP A 34 -5.86 -5.76 -11.37
CA ASP A 34 -5.58 -7.03 -10.70
C ASP A 34 -4.47 -6.85 -9.65
N VAL A 35 -4.83 -6.25 -8.52
CA VAL A 35 -3.89 -5.93 -7.43
C VAL A 35 -4.52 -6.22 -6.07
N LYS A 36 -3.68 -6.60 -5.10
CA LYS A 36 -4.09 -6.82 -3.70
C LYS A 36 -3.58 -5.67 -2.83
N ILE A 37 -4.50 -4.95 -2.17
CA ILE A 37 -4.19 -3.79 -1.32
C ILE A 37 -4.63 -4.10 0.11
N PHE A 38 -3.68 -4.13 1.03
CA PHE A 38 -3.91 -4.41 2.44
C PHE A 38 -2.86 -3.71 3.30
N GLU A 39 -3.23 -3.41 4.54
CA GLU A 39 -2.28 -2.98 5.55
C GLU A 39 -1.53 -4.20 6.06
N PRO A 40 -0.18 -4.20 6.00
CA PRO A 40 0.58 -5.35 6.44
C PRO A 40 0.66 -5.31 7.97
N ASP A 41 0.43 -6.46 8.62
CA ASP A 41 0.59 -6.63 10.07
C ASP A 41 2.08 -6.70 10.41
N VAL A 42 2.73 -5.54 10.46
CA VAL A 42 4.16 -5.41 10.73
C VAL A 42 4.38 -4.19 11.60
N ASP A 43 4.81 -4.43 12.83
CA ASP A 43 5.40 -3.39 13.64
C ASP A 43 6.78 -3.04 13.08
N ILE A 44 6.88 -1.85 12.47
CA ILE A 44 8.17 -1.26 12.13
C ILE A 44 8.74 -0.65 13.41
N MET A 45 8.97 -1.48 14.43
CA MET A 45 9.77 -1.08 15.58
C MET A 45 11.23 -1.08 15.14
N ALA A 46 11.74 0.12 14.84
CA ALA A 46 13.18 0.33 14.74
C ALA A 46 13.78 0.17 16.14
N ILE A 47 14.53 -0.92 16.37
CA ILE A 47 15.47 -1.04 17.49
C ILE A 47 16.76 -0.32 17.11
#